data_AF-A0A9W9XT76-F1
#
_entry.id   AF-A0A9W9XT76-F1
#
_cell.length_a   1.000
_cell.length_b   1.000
_cell.length_c   1.000
_cell.angle_alpha   90.00
_cell.angle_beta   90.00
_cell.angle_gamma   90.00
#
_symmetry.space_group_name_H-M   'P 1'
#
loop_
_entity.id
_entity.type
_entity.pdbx_description
1 polymer ?
#
loop_
_entity_poly.entity_id
_entity_poly.type
_entity_poly.pdbx_seq_one_letter_code
_entity_poly.pdbx_strand_id
1 'polypeptide(L)'
;MALLGHFPALCVTTFLSALNTSILLTALPTVALDIDAGELCTWITNSYIRSLTVVLPLFGQSINVFSRRWILIISVVIFALKSGMAGSAKNTGLFIAGRTVQGIGGGGINTLVNIIIRDLVPLRQRGKCVALMAAVWAVGTVIGPVLGGAFAQYVSRRWVFYINLPLCAASLLLLVLFLRVTRPHSGGTVWRQLKRVDLVGNSILTAAIISILPALTWTGTTCPWSSCCIASAM
;
A
#
# COMPACT_ATOMS: atom_id res chain seq x y z
N MET A 1 -19.01 8.34 -21.62
CA MET A 1 -17.89 7.51 -22.14
C MET A 1 -16.60 7.61 -21.35
N ALA A 2 -16.16 8.78 -20.84
CA ALA A 2 -14.91 8.90 -20.07
C ALA A 2 -14.82 8.01 -18.81
N LEU A 3 -15.92 7.85 -18.07
CA LEU A 3 -16.01 6.99 -16.87
C LEU A 3 -15.65 5.51 -17.13
N LEU A 4 -15.94 5.01 -18.34
CA LEU A 4 -15.77 3.59 -18.67
C LEU A 4 -14.29 3.17 -18.73
N GLY A 5 -13.38 4.10 -19.03
CA GLY A 5 -11.93 3.82 -19.09
C GLY A 5 -11.21 3.97 -17.75
N HIS A 6 -11.70 4.84 -16.86
CA HIS A 6 -11.06 5.10 -15.56
C HIS A 6 -11.28 3.94 -14.58
N PHE A 7 -12.49 3.39 -14.61
CA PHE A 7 -12.91 2.34 -13.70
C PHE A 7 -12.11 1.03 -13.81
N PRO A 8 -11.84 0.45 -15.00
CA PRO A 8 -11.00 -0.75 -15.12
C PRO A 8 -9.56 -0.50 -14.68
N ALA A 9 -9.00 0.69 -14.91
CA ALA A 9 -7.67 1.04 -14.40
C ALA A 9 -7.63 0.99 -12.87
N LEU A 10 -8.67 1.53 -12.22
CA LEU A 10 -8.83 1.49 -10.76
C LEU A 10 -9.03 0.06 -10.24
N CYS A 11 -9.80 -0.77 -10.94
CA CYS A 11 -9.97 -2.18 -10.63
C CYS A 11 -8.63 -2.91 -10.67
N VAL A 12 -7.84 -2.72 -11.73
CA VAL A 12 -6.53 -3.37 -11.89
C VAL A 12 -5.54 -2.92 -10.81
N THR A 13 -5.48 -1.63 -10.46
CA THR A 13 -4.67 -1.17 -9.30
C THR A 13 -5.09 -1.81 -7.99
N THR A 14 -6.40 -1.93 -7.76
CA THR A 14 -6.94 -2.49 -6.52
C THR A 14 -6.66 -3.98 -6.44
N PHE A 15 -6.86 -4.68 -7.55
CA PHE A 15 -6.51 -6.09 -7.71
C PHE A 15 -5.03 -6.34 -7.45
N LEU A 16 -4.14 -5.55 -8.05
CA LEU A 16 -2.70 -5.60 -7.82
C LEU A 16 -2.36 -5.47 -6.32
N SER A 17 -2.94 -4.47 -5.64
CA SER A 17 -2.71 -4.25 -4.21
C SER A 17 -3.22 -5.42 -3.35
N ALA A 18 -4.40 -5.96 -3.67
CA ALA A 18 -5.02 -7.08 -2.97
C ALA A 18 -4.18 -8.35 -3.12
N LEU A 19 -3.84 -8.68 -4.37
CA LEU A 19 -3.10 -9.87 -4.74
C LEU A 19 -1.72 -9.89 -4.09
N ASN A 20 -0.93 -8.80 -4.16
CA ASN A 20 0.38 -8.78 -3.52
C ASN A 20 0.28 -8.95 -2.00
N THR A 21 -0.69 -8.30 -1.35
CA THR A 21 -0.84 -8.40 0.11
C THR A 21 -1.14 -9.83 0.51
N SER A 22 -2.02 -10.51 -0.24
CA SER A 22 -2.42 -11.89 0.04
C SER A 22 -1.34 -12.92 -0.30
N ILE A 23 -0.67 -12.80 -1.47
CA ILE A 23 0.49 -13.64 -1.84
C ILE A 23 1.55 -13.63 -0.75
N LEU A 24 1.85 -12.45 -0.21
CA LEU A 24 2.89 -12.35 0.80
C LEU A 24 2.50 -12.99 2.10
N LEU A 25 1.24 -12.99 2.51
CA LEU A 25 0.82 -13.64 3.76
C LEU A 25 1.05 -15.15 3.71
N THR A 26 0.88 -15.78 2.53
CA THR A 26 1.12 -17.22 2.38
C THR A 26 2.56 -17.57 2.09
N ALA A 27 3.28 -16.73 1.36
CA ALA A 27 4.70 -16.95 1.05
C ALA A 27 5.64 -16.46 2.17
N LEU A 28 5.15 -15.68 3.15
CA LEU A 28 5.96 -15.12 4.23
C LEU A 28 6.80 -16.15 4.99
N PRO A 29 6.26 -17.28 5.48
CA PRO A 29 7.06 -18.22 6.25
C PRO A 29 8.21 -18.82 5.42
N THR A 30 7.96 -19.19 4.17
CA THR A 30 8.99 -19.71 3.25
C THR A 30 10.05 -18.65 2.94
N VAL A 31 9.62 -17.41 2.73
CA VAL A 31 10.51 -16.27 2.51
C VAL A 31 11.36 -15.98 3.77
N ALA A 32 10.76 -16.04 4.96
CA ALA A 32 11.45 -15.76 6.21
C ALA A 32 12.51 -16.82 6.52
N LEU A 33 12.25 -18.09 6.22
CA LEU A 33 13.23 -19.18 6.34
C LEU A 33 14.41 -18.99 5.38
N ASP A 34 14.16 -18.57 4.14
CA ASP A 34 15.19 -18.37 3.11
C ASP A 34 16.11 -17.16 3.36
N ILE A 35 15.72 -16.21 4.22
CA ILE A 35 16.55 -15.06 4.62
C ILE A 35 17.09 -15.20 6.04
N ASP A 36 16.86 -16.35 6.69
CA ASP A 36 17.20 -16.57 8.10
C ASP A 36 16.66 -15.45 9.01
N ALA A 37 15.39 -15.08 8.82
CA ALA A 37 14.81 -13.91 9.48
C ALA A 37 14.60 -14.11 10.99
N GLY A 38 14.62 -15.35 11.50
CA GLY A 38 14.46 -15.66 12.93
C GLY A 38 13.32 -14.86 13.60
N GLU A 39 13.66 -14.14 14.68
CA GLU A 39 12.74 -13.28 15.43
C GLU A 39 12.28 -12.01 14.68
N LEU A 40 13.00 -11.60 13.63
CA LEU A 40 12.66 -10.42 12.81
C LEU A 40 11.48 -10.68 11.87
N CYS A 41 10.95 -11.91 11.79
CA CYS A 41 9.78 -12.22 10.96
C CYS A 41 8.55 -11.37 11.33
N THR A 42 8.36 -11.10 12.63
CA THR A 42 7.27 -10.23 13.13
C THR A 42 7.43 -8.78 12.63
N TRP A 43 8.66 -8.29 12.59
CA TRP A 43 9.00 -6.94 12.12
C TRP A 43 8.72 -6.72 10.64
N ILE A 44 8.74 -7.77 9.82
CA ILE A 44 8.41 -7.70 8.38
C ILE A 44 6.96 -7.24 8.18
N THR A 45 6.01 -7.84 8.89
CA THR A 45 4.58 -7.50 8.78
C THR A 45 4.28 -6.17 9.47
N ASN A 46 4.87 -5.94 10.64
CA ASN A 46 4.65 -4.71 11.41
C ASN A 46 5.15 -3.46 10.69
N SER A 47 6.31 -3.54 10.04
CA SER A 47 6.87 -2.44 9.26
C SER A 47 5.93 -2.01 8.13
N TYR A 48 5.30 -2.97 7.44
CA TYR A 48 4.32 -2.69 6.40
C TYR A 48 3.08 -1.97 6.97
N ILE A 49 2.48 -2.50 8.03
CA ILE A 49 1.27 -1.92 8.63
C ILE A 49 1.56 -0.52 9.19
N ARG A 50 2.70 -0.33 9.86
CA ARG A 50 3.12 1.00 10.35
C ARG A 50 3.26 2.01 9.23
N SER A 51 4.03 1.66 8.19
CA SER A 51 4.21 2.56 7.04
C SER A 51 2.89 2.83 6.33
N LEU A 52 2.03 1.82 6.18
CA LEU A 52 0.71 2.00 5.59
C LEU A 52 -0.10 3.03 6.41
N THR A 53 -0.21 2.85 7.73
CA THR A 53 -1.00 3.71 8.64
C THR A 53 -0.52 5.15 8.67
N VAL A 54 0.80 5.40 8.75
CA VAL A 54 1.38 6.77 8.69
C VAL A 54 0.98 7.49 7.41
N VAL A 55 0.86 6.74 6.33
CA VAL A 55 0.80 7.28 4.98
C VAL A 55 -0.64 7.57 4.51
N LEU A 56 -1.67 6.94 5.08
CA LEU A 56 -3.08 7.26 4.76
C LEU A 56 -3.41 8.76 4.87
N PRO A 57 -3.18 9.44 6.02
CA PRO A 57 -3.53 10.86 6.16
C PRO A 57 -2.68 11.75 5.24
N LEU A 58 -1.39 11.43 5.07
CA LEU A 58 -0.47 12.14 4.20
C LEU A 58 -0.98 12.18 2.75
N PHE A 59 -1.38 11.03 2.21
CA PHE A 59 -1.94 10.97 0.85
C PHE A 59 -3.32 11.62 0.75
N GLY A 60 -4.14 11.54 1.81
CA GLY A 60 -5.43 12.23 1.89
C GLY A 60 -5.30 13.75 1.72
N GLN A 61 -4.30 14.37 2.36
CA GLN A 61 -4.03 15.81 2.22
C GLN A 61 -3.31 16.15 0.91
N SER A 62 -2.43 15.27 0.44
CA SER A 62 -1.64 15.49 -0.78
C SER A 62 -2.51 15.69 -2.02
N ILE A 63 -3.71 15.11 -2.05
CA ILE A 63 -4.69 15.23 -3.13
C ILE A 63 -5.27 16.63 -3.27
N ASN A 64 -5.23 17.44 -2.21
CA ASN A 64 -5.69 18.84 -2.26
C ASN A 64 -4.68 19.75 -2.97
N VAL A 65 -3.41 19.32 -3.02
CA VAL A 65 -2.28 20.09 -3.56
C VAL A 65 -1.83 19.58 -4.92
N PHE A 66 -1.67 18.27 -5.05
CA PHE A 66 -1.18 17.63 -6.26
C PHE A 66 -2.32 17.00 -7.05
N SER A 67 -2.17 16.94 -8.38
CA SER A 67 -3.15 16.27 -9.22
C SER A 67 -3.26 14.79 -8.84
N ARG A 68 -4.48 14.35 -8.55
CA ARG A 68 -4.84 12.96 -8.18
C ARG A 68 -4.20 11.89 -9.07
N ARG A 69 -4.09 12.19 -10.37
CA ARG A 69 -3.45 11.33 -11.37
C ARG A 69 -1.98 11.06 -11.03
N TRP A 70 -1.20 12.11 -10.80
CA TRP A 70 0.25 12.00 -10.58
C TRP A 70 0.56 11.31 -9.26
N ILE A 71 -0.19 11.61 -8.21
CA ILE A 71 -0.02 10.97 -6.91
C ILE A 71 -0.25 9.45 -7.02
N LEU A 72 -1.31 9.03 -7.72
CA LEU A 72 -1.62 7.61 -7.87
C LEU A 72 -0.57 6.88 -8.73
N ILE A 73 -0.10 7.51 -9.81
CA ILE A 73 1.02 7.00 -10.61
C ILE A 73 2.28 6.83 -9.73
N ILE A 74 2.64 7.84 -8.93
CA ILE A 74 3.79 7.77 -8.02
C ILE A 74 3.62 6.63 -7.02
N SER A 75 2.43 6.44 -6.43
CA SER A 75 2.16 5.33 -5.52
C SER A 75 2.38 3.96 -6.17
N VAL A 76 1.96 3.78 -7.43
CA VAL A 76 2.20 2.53 -8.19
C VAL A 76 3.68 2.35 -8.52
N VAL A 77 4.41 3.42 -8.85
CA VAL A 77 5.86 3.36 -9.07
C VAL A 77 6.60 2.96 -7.79
N ILE A 78 6.24 3.54 -6.65
CA ILE A 78 6.79 3.16 -5.33
C ILE A 78 6.48 1.68 -5.05
N PHE A 79 5.28 1.23 -5.37
CA PHE A 79 4.89 -0.17 -5.22
C PHE A 79 5.72 -1.12 -6.12
N ALA A 80 6.01 -0.70 -7.35
CA ALA A 80 6.88 -1.42 -8.27
C ALA A 80 8.34 -1.44 -7.79
N LEU A 81 8.82 -0.34 -7.18
CA LEU A 81 10.16 -0.23 -6.60
C LEU A 81 10.40 -1.30 -5.54
N LYS A 82 9.40 -1.56 -4.68
CA LYS A 82 9.48 -2.68 -3.73
C LYS A 82 9.70 -4.00 -4.43
N SER A 83 9.05 -4.27 -5.58
CA SER A 83 9.22 -5.56 -6.27
C SER A 83 10.67 -5.76 -6.71
N GLY A 84 11.36 -4.69 -7.12
CA GLY A 84 12.80 -4.69 -7.37
C GLY A 84 13.63 -4.96 -6.11
N MET A 85 13.33 -4.25 -5.01
CA MET A 85 14.03 -4.45 -3.73
C MET A 85 13.84 -5.87 -3.18
N ALA A 86 12.62 -6.40 -3.25
CA ALA A 86 12.28 -7.72 -2.74
C ALA A 86 12.84 -8.86 -3.61
N GLY A 87 12.95 -8.66 -4.92
CA GLY A 87 13.60 -9.61 -5.83
C GLY A 87 15.11 -9.73 -5.60
N SER A 88 15.75 -8.66 -5.13
CA SER A 88 17.20 -8.63 -4.82
C SER A 88 17.51 -8.79 -3.33
N ALA A 89 16.50 -8.99 -2.47
CA ALA A 89 16.66 -9.03 -1.03
C ALA A 89 17.32 -10.33 -0.54
N LYS A 90 18.64 -10.28 -0.35
CA LYS A 90 19.44 -11.33 0.30
C LYS A 90 19.51 -11.21 1.82
N ASN A 91 19.02 -10.11 2.38
CA ASN A 91 19.19 -9.77 3.79
C ASN A 91 17.87 -9.30 4.41
N THR A 92 17.62 -9.65 5.67
CA THR A 92 16.35 -9.38 6.36
C THR A 92 16.08 -7.89 6.47
N GLY A 93 17.11 -7.08 6.73
CA GLY A 93 16.98 -5.61 6.76
C GLY A 93 16.53 -4.99 5.44
N LEU A 94 17.06 -5.46 4.30
CA LEU A 94 16.66 -4.98 2.98
C LEU A 94 15.21 -5.38 2.65
N PHE A 95 14.79 -6.56 3.12
CA PHE A 95 13.41 -7.00 2.97
C PHE A 95 12.43 -6.15 3.80
N ILE A 96 12.79 -5.81 5.04
CA ILE A 96 12.02 -4.91 5.91
C ILE A 96 11.94 -3.50 5.29
N ALA A 97 13.05 -2.97 4.77
CA ALA A 97 13.05 -1.70 4.04
C ALA A 97 12.16 -1.74 2.79
N GLY A 98 12.13 -2.87 2.07
CA GLY A 98 11.17 -3.08 0.98
C GLY A 98 9.72 -3.05 1.46
N ARG A 99 9.43 -3.58 2.66
CA ARG A 99 8.08 -3.57 3.26
C ARG A 99 7.62 -2.17 3.65
N THR A 100 8.50 -1.33 4.19
CA THR A 100 8.15 0.06 4.49
C THR A 100 7.85 0.83 3.21
N VAL A 101 8.67 0.68 2.16
CA VAL A 101 8.43 1.25 0.83
C VAL A 101 7.09 0.79 0.25
N GLN A 102 6.76 -0.49 0.38
CA GLN A 102 5.47 -1.01 -0.05
C GLN A 102 4.29 -0.47 0.79
N GLY A 103 4.46 -0.25 2.09
CA GLY A 103 3.45 0.38 2.92
C GLY A 103 3.10 1.78 2.41
N ILE A 104 4.13 2.55 1.99
CA ILE A 104 3.95 3.89 1.42
C ILE A 104 3.14 3.81 0.10
N GLY A 105 3.55 2.95 -0.84
CA GLY A 105 2.86 2.79 -2.12
C GLY A 105 1.45 2.22 -1.97
N GLY A 106 1.28 1.19 -1.14
CA GLY A 106 0.01 0.49 -0.92
C GLY A 106 -1.02 1.36 -0.19
N GLY A 107 -0.61 2.10 0.84
CA GLY A 107 -1.48 3.06 1.53
C GLY A 107 -1.98 4.16 0.59
N GLY A 108 -1.08 4.67 -0.27
CA GLY A 108 -1.41 5.62 -1.32
C GLY A 108 -2.45 5.07 -2.31
N ILE A 109 -2.24 3.88 -2.87
CA ILE A 109 -3.17 3.24 -3.81
C ILE A 109 -4.56 3.07 -3.17
N ASN A 110 -4.64 2.47 -1.99
CA ASN A 110 -5.93 2.22 -1.32
C ASN A 110 -6.69 3.51 -1.03
N THR A 111 -5.98 4.55 -0.59
CA THR A 111 -6.59 5.85 -0.26
C THR A 111 -7.03 6.59 -1.53
N LEU A 112 -6.14 6.70 -2.53
CA LEU A 112 -6.40 7.42 -3.77
C LEU A 112 -7.50 6.78 -4.60
N VAL A 113 -7.55 5.44 -4.70
CA VAL A 113 -8.60 4.75 -5.45
C VAL A 113 -9.96 5.11 -4.88
N ASN A 114 -10.13 5.03 -3.55
CA ASN A 114 -11.38 5.39 -2.89
C ASN A 114 -11.77 6.86 -3.12
N ILE A 115 -10.79 7.76 -3.09
CA ILE A 115 -11.01 9.20 -3.32
C ILE A 115 -11.39 9.50 -4.77
N ILE A 116 -10.74 8.86 -5.74
CA ILE A 116 -11.04 9.02 -7.17
C ILE A 116 -12.44 8.49 -7.49
N ILE A 117 -12.84 7.34 -6.92
CA ILE A 117 -14.20 6.82 -7.10
C ILE A 117 -15.25 7.80 -6.59
N ARG A 118 -15.03 8.40 -5.42
CA ARG A 118 -15.95 9.40 -4.85
C ARG A 118 -16.09 10.62 -5.73
N ASP A 119 -15.02 11.04 -6.40
CA ASP A 119 -15.03 12.18 -7.30
C ASP A 119 -15.69 11.90 -8.65
N LEU A 120 -15.48 10.70 -9.20
CA LEU A 120 -15.99 10.33 -10.52
C LEU A 120 -17.46 9.88 -10.49
N VAL A 121 -17.89 9.27 -9.39
CA VAL A 121 -19.19 8.58 -9.31
C VAL A 121 -20.19 9.39 -8.46
N PRO A 122 -21.39 9.69 -8.99
CA PRO A 122 -22.44 10.37 -8.24
C PRO A 122 -22.92 9.53 -7.05
N LEU A 123 -23.36 10.20 -5.97
CA LEU A 123 -23.65 9.60 -4.65
C LEU A 123 -24.49 8.30 -4.72
N ARG A 124 -25.48 8.28 -5.61
CA ARG A 124 -26.43 7.18 -5.80
C ARG A 124 -25.82 5.90 -6.40
N GLN A 125 -24.70 6.00 -7.10
CA GLN A 125 -24.00 4.86 -7.71
C GLN A 125 -22.72 4.47 -6.95
N ARG A 126 -22.26 5.28 -5.99
CA ARG A 126 -21.03 5.01 -5.21
C ARG A 126 -21.05 3.66 -4.53
N GLY A 127 -22.19 3.26 -3.95
CA GLY A 127 -22.33 1.97 -3.29
C GLY A 127 -22.03 0.79 -4.21
N LYS A 128 -22.51 0.83 -5.47
CA LYS A 128 -22.25 -0.23 -6.45
C LYS A 128 -20.77 -0.29 -6.86
N CYS A 129 -20.14 0.85 -7.08
CA CYS A 129 -18.72 0.91 -7.44
C CYS A 129 -17.81 0.44 -6.30
N VAL A 130 -18.10 0.85 -5.07
CA VAL A 130 -17.36 0.41 -3.87
C VAL A 130 -17.55 -1.09 -3.64
N ALA A 131 -18.77 -1.61 -3.80
CA ALA A 131 -19.03 -3.04 -3.72
C ALA A 131 -18.27 -3.83 -4.80
N LEU A 132 -18.19 -3.30 -6.03
CA LEU A 132 -17.43 -3.96 -7.08
C LEU A 132 -15.91 -3.94 -6.81
N MET A 133 -15.38 -2.84 -6.26
CA MET A 133 -13.98 -2.78 -5.85
C MET A 133 -13.69 -3.77 -4.71
N ALA A 134 -14.61 -3.88 -3.74
CA ALA A 134 -14.51 -4.87 -2.68
C ALA A 134 -14.56 -6.30 -3.24
N ALA A 135 -15.39 -6.56 -4.26
CA ALA A 135 -15.42 -7.85 -4.94
C ALA A 135 -14.10 -8.16 -5.68
N VAL A 136 -13.55 -7.19 -6.41
CA VAL A 136 -12.23 -7.33 -7.07
C VAL A 136 -11.13 -7.56 -6.04
N TRP A 137 -11.19 -6.86 -4.91
CA TRP A 137 -10.26 -7.06 -3.80
C TRP A 137 -10.39 -8.48 -3.24
N ALA A 138 -11.62 -8.96 -2.98
CA ALA A 138 -11.89 -10.31 -2.52
C ALA A 138 -11.34 -11.37 -3.49
N VAL A 139 -11.58 -11.22 -4.80
CA VAL A 139 -11.03 -12.11 -5.83
C VAL A 139 -9.49 -12.11 -5.78
N GLY A 140 -8.86 -10.94 -5.64
CA GLY A 140 -7.41 -10.84 -5.46
C GLY A 140 -6.91 -11.54 -4.18
N THR A 141 -7.66 -11.44 -3.08
CA THR A 141 -7.31 -12.13 -1.82
C THR A 141 -7.44 -13.64 -1.90
N VAL A 142 -8.31 -14.19 -2.76
CA VAL A 142 -8.49 -15.63 -2.97
C VAL A 142 -7.44 -16.19 -3.94
N ILE A 143 -7.13 -15.45 -5.00
CA ILE A 143 -6.11 -15.85 -5.99
C ILE A 143 -4.70 -15.78 -5.39
N GLY A 144 -4.45 -14.82 -4.50
CA GLY A 144 -3.12 -14.59 -3.92
C GLY A 144 -2.52 -15.82 -3.21
N PRO A 145 -3.22 -16.49 -2.28
CA PRO A 145 -2.77 -17.70 -1.60
C PRO A 145 -2.41 -18.82 -2.56
N VAL A 146 -3.24 -19.04 -3.57
CA VAL A 146 -3.06 -20.10 -4.57
C VAL A 146 -1.78 -19.86 -5.37
N LEU A 147 -1.60 -18.63 -5.88
CA LEU A 147 -0.39 -18.26 -6.60
C LEU A 147 0.84 -18.26 -5.67
N GLY A 148 0.73 -17.69 -4.47
CA GLY A 148 1.82 -17.60 -3.51
C GLY A 148 2.33 -18.95 -3.05
N GLY A 149 1.43 -19.90 -2.78
CA GLY A 149 1.77 -21.28 -2.41
C GLY A 149 2.42 -22.03 -3.57
N ALA A 150 1.86 -21.94 -4.78
CA ALA A 150 2.43 -22.57 -5.96
C ALA A 150 3.84 -22.04 -6.27
N PHE A 151 4.05 -20.72 -6.22
CA PHE A 151 5.38 -20.15 -6.49
C PHE A 151 6.38 -20.42 -5.37
N ALA A 152 5.94 -20.46 -4.11
CA ALA A 152 6.79 -20.80 -2.97
C ALA A 152 7.27 -22.27 -3.02
N GLN A 153 6.43 -23.19 -3.51
CA GLN A 153 6.75 -24.62 -3.59
C GLN A 153 7.55 -25.00 -4.84
N TYR A 154 7.25 -24.44 -6.01
CA TYR A 154 7.71 -25.00 -7.28
C TYR A 154 8.71 -24.14 -8.08
N VAL A 155 8.76 -22.81 -7.90
CA VAL A 155 9.37 -21.91 -8.93
C VAL A 155 10.45 -20.97 -8.38
N SER A 156 10.85 -21.09 -7.10
CA SER A 156 11.81 -20.21 -6.42
C SER A 156 11.22 -18.86 -5.98
N ARG A 157 11.61 -18.43 -4.78
CA ARG A 157 11.13 -17.24 -4.06
C ARG A 157 11.09 -15.94 -4.89
N ARG A 158 12.00 -15.79 -5.87
CA ARG A 158 12.10 -14.56 -6.69
C ARG A 158 10.86 -14.33 -7.55
N TRP A 159 10.22 -15.39 -8.03
CA TRP A 159 9.06 -15.29 -8.93
C TRP A 159 7.81 -14.75 -8.23
N VAL A 160 7.69 -14.99 -6.92
CA VAL A 160 6.66 -14.39 -6.05
C VAL A 160 6.69 -12.86 -6.13
N PHE A 161 7.87 -12.27 -6.33
CA PHE A 161 8.05 -10.82 -6.47
C PHE A 161 7.97 -10.35 -7.92
N TYR A 162 8.56 -11.10 -8.86
CA TYR A 162 8.56 -10.73 -10.28
C TYR A 162 7.17 -10.73 -10.90
N ILE A 163 6.23 -11.58 -10.47
CA ILE A 163 4.86 -11.58 -11.01
C ILE A 163 4.10 -10.28 -10.75
N ASN A 164 4.49 -9.53 -9.71
CA ASN A 164 3.90 -8.23 -9.44
C ASN A 164 4.40 -7.15 -10.41
N LEU A 165 5.60 -7.31 -10.99
CA LEU A 165 6.18 -6.34 -11.92
C LEU A 165 5.35 -6.14 -13.21
N PRO A 166 4.92 -7.18 -13.95
CA PRO A 166 4.08 -7.00 -15.13
C PRO A 166 2.69 -6.47 -14.76
N LEU A 167 2.14 -6.86 -13.61
CA LEU A 167 0.88 -6.29 -13.11
C LEU A 167 1.02 -4.80 -12.76
N CYS A 168 2.14 -4.40 -12.15
CA CYS A 168 2.45 -2.99 -11.91
C CYS A 168 2.57 -2.22 -13.22
N ALA A 169 3.28 -2.77 -14.22
CA ALA A 169 3.44 -2.16 -15.53
C ALA A 169 2.10 -2.01 -16.27
N ALA A 170 1.26 -3.05 -16.27
CA ALA A 170 -0.08 -3.01 -16.85
C ALA A 170 -0.96 -1.96 -16.15
N SER A 171 -0.90 -1.90 -14.82
CA SER A 171 -1.61 -0.90 -14.04
C SER A 171 -1.14 0.53 -14.35
N LEU A 172 0.18 0.75 -14.39
CA LEU A 172 0.79 2.02 -14.78
C LEU A 172 0.37 2.45 -16.18
N LEU A 173 0.40 1.54 -17.15
CA LEU A 173 0.04 1.80 -18.53
C LEU A 173 -1.44 2.17 -18.64
N LEU A 174 -2.33 1.43 -17.96
CA LEU A 174 -3.75 1.76 -17.90
C LEU A 174 -4.00 3.12 -17.23
N LEU A 175 -3.28 3.44 -16.16
CA LEU A 175 -3.39 4.75 -15.49
C LEU A 175 -2.87 5.89 -16.38
N VAL A 176 -1.75 5.69 -17.08
CA VAL A 176 -1.20 6.72 -17.96
C VAL A 176 -2.11 6.94 -19.17
N LEU A 177 -2.67 5.88 -19.77
CA LEU A 177 -3.54 6.00 -20.94
C LEU A 177 -4.95 6.49 -20.60
N PHE A 178 -5.58 5.91 -19.59
CA PHE A 178 -7.01 6.13 -19.30
C PHE A 178 -7.28 7.17 -18.23
N LEU A 179 -6.38 7.39 -17.27
CA LEU A 179 -6.60 8.36 -16.19
C LEU A 179 -6.30 9.79 -16.69
N ARG A 180 -7.10 10.29 -17.64
CA ARG A 180 -7.09 11.70 -18.05
C ARG A 180 -7.98 12.52 -17.11
N VAL A 181 -7.64 12.54 -15.82
CA VAL A 181 -8.26 13.45 -14.86
C VAL A 181 -7.60 14.81 -15.01
N THR A 182 -8.12 15.61 -15.94
CA THR A 182 -7.77 17.02 -16.10
C THR A 182 -8.78 17.85 -15.31
N ARG A 183 -8.38 18.40 -14.15
CA ARG A 183 -9.09 19.48 -13.44
C ARG A 183 -8.09 20.38 -12.72
N PRO A 184 -8.47 21.65 -12.52
CA PRO A 184 -7.69 22.80 -12.94
C PRO A 184 -6.47 23.01 -12.08
N HIS A 185 -5.38 23.40 -12.73
CA HIS A 185 -4.28 24.11 -12.12
C HIS A 185 -4.88 25.33 -11.39
N SER A 186 -5.19 25.22 -10.11
CA SER A 186 -5.39 26.41 -9.27
C SER A 186 -4.07 27.16 -9.34
N GLY A 187 -4.03 28.23 -10.15
CA GLY A 187 -2.84 29.00 -10.52
C GLY A 187 -2.19 29.70 -9.33
N GLY A 188 -1.61 28.93 -8.42
CA GLY A 188 -0.84 29.40 -7.29
C GLY A 188 0.40 28.55 -7.11
N THR A 189 1.53 29.21 -6.89
CA THR A 189 2.84 28.63 -6.58
C THR A 189 2.72 27.43 -5.64
N VAL A 190 3.39 26.32 -5.97
CA VAL A 190 3.40 25.04 -5.20
C VAL A 190 3.57 25.27 -3.69
N TRP A 191 4.34 26.28 -3.30
CA TRP A 191 4.54 26.75 -1.93
C TRP A 191 3.27 27.20 -1.16
N ARG A 192 2.31 27.87 -1.82
CA ARG A 192 1.05 28.33 -1.18
C ARG A 192 0.07 27.18 -0.96
N GLN A 193 0.13 26.17 -1.82
CA GLN A 193 -0.62 24.93 -1.68
C GLN A 193 0.01 24.02 -0.61
N LEU A 194 1.34 23.97 -0.52
CA LEU A 194 2.05 23.22 0.53
C LEU A 194 1.77 23.78 1.94
N LYS A 195 1.56 25.11 2.08
CA LYS A 195 1.08 25.73 3.33
C LYS A 195 -0.31 25.29 3.78
N ARG A 196 -1.14 24.67 2.91
CA ARG A 196 -2.42 24.07 3.30
C ARG A 196 -2.29 22.61 3.75
N VAL A 197 -1.12 22.00 3.58
CA VAL A 197 -0.83 20.68 4.13
C VAL A 197 -0.60 20.87 5.63
N ASP A 198 -1.37 20.15 6.43
CA ASP A 198 -1.27 20.20 7.88
C ASP A 198 -0.05 19.36 8.30
N LEU A 199 1.13 19.96 8.13
CA LEU A 199 2.43 19.37 8.47
C LEU A 199 2.53 19.06 9.96
N VAL A 200 1.94 19.93 10.80
CA VAL A 200 1.91 19.74 12.25
C VAL A 200 1.01 18.55 12.60
N GLY A 201 -0.22 18.52 12.09
CA GLY A 201 -1.14 17.39 12.28
C GLY A 201 -0.58 16.06 11.77
N ASN A 202 0.06 16.05 10.59
CA ASN A 202 0.70 14.85 10.07
C ASN A 202 1.91 14.42 10.91
N SER A 203 2.71 15.36 11.42
CA SER A 203 3.86 15.02 12.29
C SER A 203 3.39 14.43 13.63
N ILE A 204 2.34 14.98 14.23
CA ILE A 204 1.72 14.46 15.47
C ILE A 204 1.12 13.08 15.23
N LEU A 205 0.37 12.90 14.14
CA LEU A 205 -0.18 11.59 13.77
C LEU A 205 0.94 10.57 13.53
N THR A 206 1.99 10.96 12.82
CA THR A 206 3.14 10.09 12.56
C THR A 206 3.83 9.69 13.87
N ALA A 207 4.06 10.65 14.78
CA ALA A 207 4.65 10.39 16.09
C ALA A 207 3.76 9.45 16.95
N ALA A 208 2.45 9.71 16.98
CA ALA A 208 1.49 8.86 17.69
C ALA A 208 1.47 7.43 17.13
N ILE A 209 1.48 7.26 15.80
CA ILE A 209 1.49 5.94 15.15
C ILE A 209 2.81 5.21 15.43
N ILE A 210 3.94 5.92 15.45
CA ILE A 210 5.26 5.34 15.74
C ILE A 210 5.38 4.87 17.18
N SER A 211 4.74 5.53 18.16
CA SER A 211 4.79 5.12 19.57
C SER A 211 3.69 4.10 19.94
N ILE A 212 2.45 4.29 19.46
CA ILE A 212 1.33 3.39 19.78
C ILE A 212 1.43 2.02 19.11
N LEU A 213 1.80 1.92 17.82
CA LEU A 213 1.82 0.61 17.16
C LEU A 213 2.81 -0.40 17.77
N PRO A 214 4.07 -0.05 18.12
CA PRO A 214 4.94 -0.96 18.84
C PRO A 214 4.35 -1.40 20.18
N ALA A 215 3.83 -0.45 20.96
CA ALA A 215 3.21 -0.74 22.24
C ALA A 215 2.07 -1.76 22.10
N LEU A 216 1.22 -1.60 21.07
CA LEU A 216 0.11 -2.51 20.76
C LEU A 216 0.55 -3.87 20.23
N THR A 217 1.71 -3.94 19.56
CA THR A 217 2.19 -5.20 18.98
C THR A 217 2.87 -6.07 20.04
N TRP A 218 3.52 -5.45 21.02
CA TRP A 218 4.19 -6.15 22.12
C TRP A 218 3.23 -6.54 23.26
N THR A 219 2.07 -5.90 23.35
CA THR A 219 1.00 -6.29 24.28
C THR A 219 0.44 -7.65 23.88
N GLY A 220 0.62 -8.65 24.74
CA GLY A 220 0.06 -10.00 24.55
C GLY A 220 0.96 -11.00 23.82
N THR A 221 2.11 -10.59 23.26
CA THR A 221 3.10 -11.52 22.66
C THR A 221 4.38 -11.63 23.49
N THR A 222 4.95 -10.53 23.96
CA THR A 222 6.18 -10.49 24.78
C THR A 222 6.00 -9.88 26.17
N CYS A 223 4.93 -9.10 26.40
CA CYS A 223 4.64 -8.50 27.71
C CYS A 223 3.16 -8.67 28.10
N PRO A 224 2.86 -9.03 29.37
CA PRO A 224 1.50 -8.99 29.92
C PRO A 224 0.91 -7.58 29.90
N TRP A 225 -0.42 -7.49 29.82
CA TRP A 225 -1.20 -6.24 29.78
C TRP A 225 -0.94 -5.27 30.95
N SER A 226 -0.33 -5.76 32.03
CA SER A 226 -0.11 -5.06 33.29
C SER A 226 1.33 -4.58 33.51
N SER A 227 2.24 -4.73 32.54
CA SER A 227 3.66 -4.38 32.71
C SER A 227 4.03 -2.97 32.21
N CYS A 228 4.92 -2.30 32.95
CA CYS A 228 5.45 -0.94 32.69
C CYS A 228 6.16 -0.79 31.32
N CYS A 229 6.46 -1.89 30.63
CA CYS A 229 7.03 -1.91 29.27
C CYS A 229 6.10 -1.27 28.22
N ILE A 230 4.77 -1.30 28.45
CA ILE A 230 3.77 -0.64 27.61
C ILE A 230 3.89 0.89 27.72
N ALA A 231 4.22 1.39 28.92
CA ALA A 231 4.40 2.82 29.18
C ALA A 231 5.73 3.36 28.65
N SER A 232 6.77 2.52 28.50
CA SER A 232 8.04 2.94 27.88
C SER A 232 8.02 2.95 26.35
N ALA A 233 7.01 2.33 25.73
CA ALA A 233 6.85 2.29 24.27
C ALA A 233 5.89 3.38 23.74
N MET A 234 5.06 3.95 24.63
CA MET A 234 4.23 5.14 24.37
C MET A 234 5.05 6.43 24.43
#